data_AF-A0A935CJV6-F1
#
_entry.id   AF-A0A935CJV6-F1
#
_cell.length_a   1.000
_cell.length_b   1.000
_cell.length_c   1.000
_cell.angle_alpha   90.00
_cell.angle_beta   90.00
_cell.angle_gamma   90.00
#
_symmetry.space_group_name_H-M   'P 1'
#
loop_
_entity.id
_entity.type
_entity.pdbx_description
1 polymer ?
#
loop_
_entity_poly.entity_id
_entity_poly.type
_entity_poly.pdbx_seq_one_letter_code
_entity_poly.pdbx_strand_id
1 'polypeptide(L)'
;MKYFSRNAAFGSERVLMIPRRMTILLCAALAACAPQEVVRSTAPEAPATVAVAQPAPPPPVVALPYGDAVKLAARDLFTKAKLPDGQSFNLVIDPLVDGTTGMQSVATVAMEQQVTEIVANNYPRYQVKPFNSANLAAAPLVFIGTFTPINLQGKASGERDAYRVCFALADLKTGKIVSKGFARSQTGGIDPTPLPYFRDAPLWVNDKIVEGYIKTCQGTSAGDPINAAYLDKVSVVAGIDEATKAYNNRKYKESLALFTALLRNPAGDQPRVHTGIYLSNAKLGRRNAAMQEFSKMASQGMGAKRLAVKFGFQNGGSALAKDQNPYDSWLKELASVSSKLAKTSETCFEVGGHTGRGGSEPLNERLALQRAEYVKQRLLAVHKDLANVITTKGYGSSEALVATGKGDPFDSLDRRIEFKSTQCPTKS
;
A
#
# COMPACT_ATOMS: atom_id res chain seq x y z
N MET A 1 24.42 55.30 -9.94
CA MET A 1 24.83 55.65 -8.57
C MET A 1 25.61 54.47 -7.99
N LYS A 2 26.83 54.74 -7.52
CA LYS A 2 27.77 53.81 -6.88
C LYS A 2 27.29 53.48 -5.45
N TYR A 3 27.57 52.29 -4.94
CA TYR A 3 28.33 52.12 -3.69
C TYR A 3 28.85 50.68 -3.54
N PHE A 4 30.06 50.61 -3.00
CA PHE A 4 31.00 49.50 -2.84
C PHE A 4 30.86 48.79 -1.48
N SER A 5 31.24 47.50 -1.40
CA SER A 5 32.24 46.88 -0.47
C SER A 5 32.06 45.35 -0.45
N ARG A 6 32.99 44.49 -0.91
CA ARG A 6 34.37 44.11 -0.46
C ARG A 6 34.41 42.83 0.40
N ASN A 7 35.11 41.83 -0.16
CA ASN A 7 36.01 40.81 0.40
C ASN A 7 35.48 39.73 1.37
N ALA A 8 35.70 38.44 1.05
CA ALA A 8 36.95 37.73 1.38
C ALA A 8 36.94 36.28 0.80
N ALA A 9 38.10 35.83 0.36
CA ALA A 9 38.41 34.49 -0.14
C ALA A 9 39.10 33.65 0.93
N PHE A 10 38.92 32.32 0.91
CA PHE A 10 39.79 31.23 1.42
C PHE A 10 39.00 29.93 1.15
N GLY A 11 39.50 28.77 0.75
CA GLY A 11 40.83 28.21 0.55
C GLY A 11 40.58 26.71 0.33
N SER A 12 41.19 26.14 -0.69
CA SER A 12 41.04 24.72 -1.08
C SER A 12 41.87 23.83 -0.16
N GLU A 13 41.34 22.70 0.32
CA GLU A 13 42.17 21.56 0.72
C GLU A 13 41.50 20.21 0.40
N ARG A 14 42.24 19.39 -0.35
CA ARG A 14 41.96 18.00 -0.70
C ARG A 14 42.29 17.11 0.49
N VAL A 15 41.42 16.15 0.83
CA VAL A 15 41.75 15.05 1.73
C VAL A 15 41.80 13.75 0.94
N LEU A 16 42.98 13.14 0.99
CA LEU A 16 43.40 11.90 0.33
C LEU A 16 42.98 10.68 1.16
N MET A 17 42.39 9.66 0.52
CA MET A 17 42.13 8.34 1.09
C MET A 17 43.40 7.48 1.13
N ILE A 18 43.65 6.78 2.24
CA ILE A 18 44.49 5.57 2.31
C ILE A 18 43.83 4.56 3.28
N PRO A 19 43.71 3.26 2.92
CA PRO A 19 43.09 2.24 3.75
C PRO A 19 44.10 1.52 4.65
N ARG A 20 43.70 1.13 5.87
CA ARG A 20 44.50 0.25 6.75
C ARG A 20 43.79 -1.09 6.94
N ARG A 21 44.38 -2.14 6.37
CA ARG A 21 44.15 -3.54 6.73
C ARG A 21 44.75 -3.80 8.11
N MET A 22 44.06 -4.52 8.99
CA MET A 22 44.65 -5.03 10.22
C MET A 22 44.33 -6.52 10.38
N THR A 23 45.42 -7.26 10.43
CA THR A 23 45.54 -8.72 10.46
C THR A 23 45.34 -9.24 11.89
N ILE A 24 44.62 -10.34 12.02
CA ILE A 24 44.49 -11.16 13.23
C ILE A 24 45.78 -11.95 13.43
N LEU A 25 46.39 -11.93 14.62
CA LEU A 25 47.28 -13.01 15.05
C LEU A 25 47.09 -13.33 16.53
N LEU A 26 46.81 -14.61 16.76
CA LEU A 26 46.63 -15.33 18.01
C LEU A 26 47.98 -15.95 18.37
N CYS A 27 48.50 -15.78 19.60
CA CYS A 27 49.59 -16.63 20.11
C CYS A 27 49.48 -16.80 21.63
N ALA A 28 49.71 -18.05 22.03
CA ALA A 28 49.41 -18.64 23.32
C ALA A 28 50.60 -18.62 24.30
N ALA A 29 50.23 -18.90 25.55
CA ALA A 29 50.94 -19.08 26.82
C ALA A 29 52.30 -19.81 26.84
N LEU A 30 53.08 -19.54 27.92
CA LEU A 30 53.74 -20.47 28.88
C LEU A 30 54.70 -19.64 29.78
N ALA A 31 54.39 -19.36 31.05
CA ALA A 31 54.60 -20.15 32.28
C ALA A 31 56.04 -20.15 32.86
N ALA A 32 56.17 -19.60 34.09
CA ALA A 32 56.93 -20.10 35.27
C ALA A 32 57.80 -19.05 35.99
N CYS A 33 57.49 -18.75 37.27
CA CYS A 33 58.37 -18.91 38.44
C CYS A 33 57.78 -18.27 39.72
N ALA A 34 57.45 -19.11 40.71
CA ALA A 34 57.74 -19.03 42.16
C ALA A 34 57.38 -17.77 43.01
N PRO A 35 57.26 -17.92 44.36
CA PRO A 35 56.15 -17.37 45.13
C PRO A 35 56.48 -16.10 45.94
N GLN A 36 55.48 -15.25 46.17
CA GLN A 36 55.50 -14.27 47.25
C GLN A 36 54.17 -14.28 48.02
N GLU A 37 54.30 -14.41 49.33
CA GLU A 37 53.22 -14.34 50.30
C GLU A 37 52.80 -12.88 50.61
N VAL A 38 51.64 -12.80 51.27
CA VAL A 38 51.11 -11.72 52.12
C VAL A 38 50.45 -10.53 51.39
N VAL A 39 49.12 -10.44 51.51
CA VAL A 39 48.38 -9.60 52.50
C VAL A 39 46.89 -9.71 52.14
N ARG A 40 46.10 -10.32 53.04
CA ARG A 40 44.63 -10.22 52.97
C ARG A 40 44.23 -8.82 53.38
N SER A 41 43.89 -7.96 52.41
CA SER A 41 43.15 -6.73 52.63
C SER A 41 41.67 -7.00 52.36
N THR A 42 40.86 -7.00 53.42
CA THR A 42 39.40 -7.08 53.32
C THR A 42 38.85 -5.72 52.90
N ALA A 43 38.52 -5.57 51.62
CA ALA A 43 37.76 -4.43 51.11
C ALA A 43 36.27 -4.58 51.45
N PRO A 44 35.54 -3.50 51.80
CA PRO A 44 34.12 -3.56 52.12
C PRO A 44 33.27 -3.93 50.90
N GLU A 45 32.27 -4.79 51.13
CA GLU A 45 31.32 -5.28 50.14
C GLU A 45 30.47 -4.12 49.57
N ALA A 46 30.48 -3.97 48.23
CA ALA A 46 29.67 -2.97 47.54
C ALA A 46 28.17 -3.33 47.67
N PRO A 47 27.28 -2.35 47.91
CA PRO A 47 25.85 -2.63 48.08
C PRO A 47 25.26 -3.25 46.81
N ALA A 48 24.55 -4.35 46.99
CA ALA A 48 23.88 -5.09 45.93
C ALA A 48 22.94 -4.18 45.13
N THR A 49 23.23 -4.02 43.84
CA THR A 49 22.33 -3.39 42.89
C THR A 49 21.05 -4.22 42.80
N VAL A 50 19.94 -3.67 43.27
CA VAL A 50 18.61 -4.25 43.12
C VAL A 50 18.31 -4.32 41.62
N ALA A 51 18.33 -5.52 41.04
CA ALA A 51 17.98 -5.72 39.64
C ALA A 51 16.51 -5.33 39.45
N VAL A 52 16.26 -4.25 38.71
CA VAL A 52 14.92 -3.87 38.28
C VAL A 52 14.44 -5.00 37.36
N ALA A 53 13.40 -5.73 37.80
CA ALA A 53 12.81 -6.82 37.02
C ALA A 53 12.42 -6.30 35.64
N GLN A 54 12.98 -6.91 34.59
CA GLN A 54 12.59 -6.61 33.22
C GLN A 54 11.10 -6.94 33.04
N PRO A 55 10.31 -6.07 32.41
CA PRO A 55 8.91 -6.36 32.12
C PRO A 55 8.82 -7.68 31.35
N ALA A 56 7.92 -8.57 31.79
CA ALA A 56 7.67 -9.82 31.09
C ALA A 56 7.36 -9.53 29.61
N PRO A 57 7.92 -10.34 28.67
CA PRO A 57 7.63 -10.16 27.26
C PRO A 57 6.11 -10.22 27.02
N PRO A 58 5.56 -9.34 26.17
CA PRO A 58 4.13 -9.35 25.90
C PRO A 58 3.70 -10.73 25.41
N PRO A 59 2.50 -11.20 25.81
CA PRO A 59 2.02 -12.51 25.41
C PRO A 59 2.03 -12.66 23.89
N PRO A 60 2.38 -13.86 23.37
CA PRO A 60 2.46 -14.09 21.95
C PRO A 60 1.11 -13.82 21.29
N VAL A 61 1.13 -13.06 20.18
CA VAL A 61 -0.09 -12.73 19.45
C VAL A 61 -0.57 -13.98 18.71
N VAL A 62 -1.65 -14.61 19.19
CA VAL A 62 -2.20 -15.83 18.60
C VAL A 62 -3.09 -15.51 17.39
N ALA A 63 -2.88 -16.21 16.28
CA ALA A 63 -3.77 -16.15 15.12
C ALA A 63 -5.01 -17.03 15.34
N LEU A 64 -6.19 -16.40 15.30
CA LEU A 64 -7.50 -17.04 15.49
C LEU A 64 -8.11 -17.44 14.14
N PRO A 65 -9.10 -18.35 14.11
CA PRO A 65 -9.95 -18.52 12.94
C PRO A 65 -10.54 -17.18 12.48
N TYR A 66 -10.73 -17.01 11.18
CA TYR A 66 -11.15 -15.74 10.56
C TYR A 66 -12.33 -15.06 11.27
N GLY A 67 -13.42 -15.79 11.48
CA GLY A 67 -14.62 -15.24 12.11
C GLY A 67 -14.38 -14.80 13.56
N ASP A 68 -13.51 -15.49 14.29
CA ASP A 68 -13.21 -15.17 15.70
C ASP A 68 -12.24 -13.99 15.81
N ALA A 69 -11.30 -13.86 14.87
CA ALA A 69 -10.45 -12.68 14.76
C ALA A 69 -11.30 -11.41 14.51
N VAL A 70 -12.29 -11.49 13.61
CA VAL A 70 -13.21 -10.38 13.33
C VAL A 70 -14.05 -10.03 14.57
N LYS A 71 -14.62 -11.03 15.25
CA LYS A 71 -15.37 -10.82 16.51
C LYS A 71 -14.52 -10.18 17.59
N LEU A 72 -13.30 -10.68 17.79
CA LEU A 72 -12.36 -10.14 18.78
C LEU A 72 -12.05 -8.68 18.48
N ALA A 73 -11.66 -8.36 17.25
CA ALA A 73 -11.32 -7.00 16.85
C ALA A 73 -12.53 -6.05 16.99
N ALA A 74 -13.73 -6.48 16.58
CA ALA A 74 -14.95 -5.68 16.71
C ALA A 74 -15.31 -5.44 18.18
N ARG A 75 -15.24 -6.48 19.02
CA ARG A 75 -15.48 -6.36 20.46
C ARG A 75 -14.52 -5.36 21.07
N ASP A 76 -13.23 -5.53 20.82
CA ASP A 76 -12.18 -4.63 21.34
C ASP A 76 -12.42 -3.19 20.90
N LEU A 77 -12.83 -2.96 19.65
CA LEU A 77 -13.18 -1.64 19.14
C LEU A 77 -14.36 -1.01 19.91
N PHE A 78 -15.51 -1.67 19.95
CA PHE A 78 -16.74 -1.04 20.45
C PHE A 78 -16.79 -0.91 21.97
N THR A 79 -16.09 -1.80 22.70
CA THR A 79 -16.00 -1.77 24.17
C THR A 79 -15.01 -0.73 24.68
N LYS A 80 -13.95 -0.41 23.92
CA LYS A 80 -12.92 0.57 24.30
C LYS A 80 -13.21 1.98 23.80
N ALA A 81 -14.34 2.19 23.13
CA ALA A 81 -14.65 3.46 22.49
C ALA A 81 -14.87 4.58 23.51
N LYS A 82 -14.10 5.66 23.36
CA LYS A 82 -14.21 6.86 24.19
C LYS A 82 -15.26 7.79 23.61
N LEU A 83 -16.52 7.57 23.99
CA LEU A 83 -17.68 8.33 23.52
C LEU A 83 -18.57 8.73 24.70
N PRO A 84 -19.29 9.87 24.62
CA PRO A 84 -20.24 10.27 25.66
C PRO A 84 -21.23 9.15 26.03
N ASP A 85 -21.41 8.93 27.34
CA ASP A 85 -22.35 7.95 27.87
C ASP A 85 -23.81 8.35 27.64
N GLY A 86 -24.70 7.36 27.57
CA GLY A 86 -26.15 7.56 27.36
C GLY A 86 -26.54 8.06 25.96
N GLN A 87 -25.58 8.32 25.07
CA GLN A 87 -25.86 8.77 23.71
C GLN A 87 -25.87 7.62 22.69
N SER A 88 -26.71 7.78 21.67
CA SER A 88 -26.71 6.96 20.46
C SER A 88 -26.01 7.66 19.31
N PHE A 89 -25.27 6.92 18.49
CA PHE A 89 -24.47 7.45 17.40
C PHE A 89 -24.88 6.81 16.08
N ASN A 90 -25.04 7.63 15.04
CA ASN A 90 -25.07 7.13 13.67
C ASN A 90 -23.68 6.59 13.34
N LEU A 91 -23.64 5.37 12.82
CA LEU A 91 -22.43 4.68 12.37
C LEU A 91 -22.56 4.40 10.88
N VAL A 92 -21.60 4.84 10.09
CA VAL A 92 -21.44 4.36 8.71
C VAL A 92 -20.20 3.50 8.63
N ILE A 93 -20.22 2.49 7.76
CA ILE A 93 -19.08 1.61 7.52
C ILE A 93 -18.56 1.93 6.12
N ASP A 94 -17.36 2.52 6.05
CA ASP A 94 -16.66 2.69 4.77
C ASP A 94 -16.10 1.31 4.37
N PRO A 95 -16.29 0.87 3.11
CA PRO A 95 -15.88 -0.44 2.66
C PRO A 95 -14.51 -0.91 3.13
N LEU A 96 -14.46 -2.13 3.67
CA LEU A 96 -13.23 -2.69 4.21
C LEU A 96 -12.30 -3.14 3.07
N VAL A 97 -10.99 -2.89 3.22
CA VAL A 97 -10.01 -3.11 2.15
C VAL A 97 -8.81 -3.93 2.60
N ASP A 98 -8.10 -4.50 1.64
CA ASP A 98 -6.77 -5.05 1.86
C ASP A 98 -5.80 -3.96 2.30
N GLY A 99 -5.06 -4.22 3.37
CA GLY A 99 -4.20 -3.21 4.00
C GLY A 99 -2.91 -2.88 3.27
N THR A 100 -2.60 -3.59 2.17
CA THR A 100 -1.40 -3.33 1.35
C THR A 100 -1.78 -2.67 0.02
N THR A 101 -2.87 -3.13 -0.59
CA THR A 101 -3.29 -2.75 -1.94
C THR A 101 -4.48 -1.80 -1.95
N GLY A 102 -5.25 -1.73 -0.86
CA GLY A 102 -6.49 -0.95 -0.78
C GLY A 102 -7.65 -1.51 -1.61
N MET A 103 -7.56 -2.76 -2.05
CA MET A 103 -8.62 -3.42 -2.83
C MET A 103 -9.65 -4.09 -1.93
N GLN A 104 -10.91 -4.13 -2.36
CA GLN A 104 -11.90 -5.03 -1.74
C GLN A 104 -11.79 -6.43 -2.35
N SER A 105 -12.02 -7.43 -1.50
CA SER A 105 -12.12 -8.83 -1.88
C SER A 105 -13.37 -9.48 -1.30
N VAL A 106 -13.64 -10.73 -1.68
CA VAL A 106 -14.70 -11.54 -1.07
C VAL A 106 -14.53 -11.57 0.46
N ALA A 107 -13.30 -11.75 0.95
CA ALA A 107 -13.00 -11.76 2.38
C ALA A 107 -13.23 -10.40 3.08
N THR A 108 -12.97 -9.26 2.45
CA THR A 108 -13.23 -7.97 3.11
C THR A 108 -14.72 -7.62 3.12
N VAL A 109 -15.47 -8.05 2.10
CA VAL A 109 -16.95 -7.94 2.09
C VAL A 109 -17.57 -8.84 3.17
N ALA A 110 -17.12 -10.08 3.31
CA ALA A 110 -17.57 -10.97 4.38
C ALA A 110 -17.28 -10.39 5.77
N MET A 111 -16.14 -9.70 5.93
CA MET A 111 -15.76 -9.04 7.18
C MET A 111 -16.70 -7.89 7.51
N GLU A 112 -17.05 -7.07 6.51
CA GLU A 112 -18.00 -5.97 6.63
C GLU A 112 -19.38 -6.46 7.07
N GLN A 113 -19.88 -7.52 6.42
CA GLN A 113 -21.16 -8.16 6.75
C GLN A 113 -21.17 -8.65 8.20
N GLN A 114 -20.13 -9.39 8.59
CA GLN A 114 -20.02 -9.92 9.94
C GLN A 114 -19.94 -8.81 11.00
N VAL A 115 -19.20 -7.74 10.76
CA VAL A 115 -19.14 -6.58 11.67
C VAL A 115 -20.50 -5.90 11.76
N THR A 116 -21.19 -5.72 10.64
CA THR A 116 -22.52 -5.10 10.59
C THR A 116 -23.51 -5.89 11.47
N GLU A 117 -23.51 -7.22 11.37
CA GLU A 117 -24.32 -8.11 12.22
C GLU A 117 -23.93 -8.01 13.70
N ILE A 118 -22.64 -7.99 14.01
CA ILE A 118 -22.14 -7.82 15.40
C ILE A 118 -22.64 -6.52 16.00
N VAL A 119 -22.58 -5.41 15.25
CA VAL A 119 -23.05 -4.09 15.72
C VAL A 119 -24.55 -4.12 15.98
N ALA A 120 -25.33 -4.60 15.01
CA ALA A 120 -26.78 -4.64 15.11
C ALA A 120 -27.27 -5.46 16.32
N ASN A 121 -26.60 -6.58 16.61
CA ASN A 121 -27.03 -7.50 17.67
C ASN A 121 -26.50 -7.14 19.06
N ASN A 122 -25.27 -6.62 19.16
CA ASN A 122 -24.57 -6.50 20.45
C ASN A 122 -24.32 -5.07 20.91
N TYR A 123 -24.48 -4.07 20.03
CA TYR A 123 -24.12 -2.69 20.33
C TYR A 123 -25.22 -1.68 19.91
N PRO A 124 -26.41 -1.71 20.54
CA PRO A 124 -27.58 -0.93 20.12
C PRO A 124 -27.39 0.59 20.15
N ARG A 125 -26.37 1.10 20.87
CA ARG A 125 -26.00 2.52 20.86
C ARG A 125 -25.42 3.00 19.53
N TYR A 126 -25.00 2.10 18.63
CA TYR A 126 -24.52 2.44 17.29
C TYR A 126 -25.56 2.04 16.25
N GLN A 127 -26.13 3.03 15.58
CA GLN A 127 -27.12 2.83 14.54
C GLN A 127 -26.41 2.77 13.18
N VAL A 128 -26.29 1.57 12.61
CA VAL A 128 -25.69 1.41 11.28
C VAL A 128 -26.57 2.08 10.23
N LYS A 129 -25.98 3.00 9.47
CA LYS A 129 -26.61 3.71 8.34
C LYS A 129 -25.85 3.40 7.05
N PRO A 130 -26.53 3.46 5.89
CA PRO A 130 -25.85 3.30 4.60
C PRO A 130 -24.70 4.31 4.42
N PHE A 131 -23.56 3.85 3.90
CA PHE A 131 -22.46 4.72 3.53
C PHE A 131 -22.79 5.49 2.25
N ASN A 132 -23.31 6.70 2.40
CA ASN A 132 -23.70 7.60 1.31
C ASN A 132 -23.50 9.06 1.73
N SER A 133 -23.55 9.98 0.77
CA SER A 133 -23.33 11.41 1.02
C SER A 133 -24.36 12.02 1.98
N ALA A 134 -25.61 11.55 1.99
CA ALA A 134 -26.66 12.05 2.87
C ALA A 134 -26.37 11.74 4.34
N ASN A 135 -25.95 10.51 4.66
CA ASN A 135 -25.59 10.13 6.02
C ASN A 135 -24.26 10.76 6.45
N LEU A 136 -23.30 10.92 5.54
CA LEU A 136 -22.02 11.58 5.84
C LEU A 136 -22.16 13.07 6.16
N ALA A 137 -23.15 13.76 5.57
CA ALA A 137 -23.40 15.18 5.84
C ALA A 137 -23.74 15.47 7.33
N ALA A 138 -24.24 14.47 8.06
CA ALA A 138 -24.51 14.56 9.50
C ALA A 138 -23.25 14.36 10.37
N ALA A 139 -22.07 14.21 9.77
CA ALA A 139 -20.81 13.87 10.43
C ALA A 139 -20.96 12.70 11.43
N PRO A 140 -21.36 11.50 10.96
CA PRO A 140 -21.52 10.32 11.79
C PRO A 140 -20.16 9.81 12.30
N LEU A 141 -20.21 8.79 13.15
CA LEU A 141 -19.05 7.93 13.34
C LEU A 141 -18.81 7.13 12.05
N VAL A 142 -17.57 7.00 11.65
CA VAL A 142 -17.14 6.17 10.52
C VAL A 142 -16.31 5.01 11.05
N PHE A 143 -16.75 3.80 10.72
CA PHE A 143 -15.97 2.59 10.87
C PHE A 143 -15.12 2.39 9.62
N ILE A 144 -13.82 2.16 9.80
CA ILE A 144 -12.92 1.72 8.74
C ILE A 144 -12.23 0.43 9.17
N GLY A 145 -11.88 -0.41 8.20
CA GLY A 145 -11.21 -1.68 8.48
C GLY A 145 -10.24 -2.10 7.38
N THR A 146 -9.12 -2.70 7.81
CA THR A 146 -8.18 -3.32 6.89
C THR A 146 -7.93 -4.78 7.24
N PHE A 147 -7.81 -5.59 6.20
CA PHE A 147 -7.42 -6.99 6.31
C PHE A 147 -6.10 -7.20 5.56
N THR A 148 -5.00 -7.37 6.29
CA THR A 148 -3.65 -7.31 5.69
C THR A 148 -2.94 -8.64 5.80
N PRO A 149 -2.51 -9.27 4.70
CA PRO A 149 -1.65 -10.44 4.80
C PRO A 149 -0.30 -10.02 5.39
N ILE A 150 0.19 -10.78 6.37
CA ILE A 150 1.42 -10.49 7.12
C ILE A 150 2.18 -11.77 7.50
N ASN A 151 3.45 -11.65 7.82
CA ASN A 151 4.21 -12.70 8.48
C ASN A 151 3.90 -12.79 9.98
N LEU A 152 4.40 -13.83 10.65
CA LEU A 152 4.23 -14.01 12.10
C LEU A 152 4.85 -12.89 12.96
N GLN A 153 5.80 -12.12 12.43
CA GLN A 153 6.35 -10.93 13.10
C GLN A 153 5.49 -9.68 12.89
N GLY A 154 4.33 -9.81 12.25
CA GLY A 154 3.39 -8.73 12.04
C GLY A 154 3.73 -7.77 10.89
N LYS A 155 4.72 -8.12 10.05
CA LYS A 155 5.16 -7.30 8.92
C LYS A 155 4.42 -7.71 7.65
N ALA A 156 4.12 -6.74 6.79
CA ALA A 156 3.56 -6.98 5.46
C ALA A 156 4.62 -7.37 4.41
N SER A 157 5.83 -7.77 4.84
CA SER A 157 6.92 -8.24 3.98
C SER A 157 7.26 -9.70 4.31
N GLY A 158 7.86 -10.42 3.36
CA GLY A 158 8.22 -11.83 3.53
C GLY A 158 7.06 -12.81 3.32
N GLU A 159 7.00 -13.90 4.08
CA GLU A 159 5.89 -14.87 4.05
C GLU A 159 4.58 -14.29 4.61
N ARG A 160 3.45 -14.93 4.28
CA ARG A 160 2.10 -14.45 4.64
C ARG A 160 1.40 -15.53 5.45
N ASP A 161 1.83 -15.64 6.70
CA ASP A 161 1.43 -16.72 7.62
C ASP A 161 0.13 -16.40 8.38
N ALA A 162 -0.28 -15.13 8.37
CA ALA A 162 -1.47 -14.66 9.03
C ALA A 162 -2.07 -13.45 8.30
N TYR A 163 -3.24 -13.03 8.75
CA TYR A 163 -3.80 -11.72 8.43
C TYR A 163 -3.88 -10.84 9.68
N ARG A 164 -3.56 -9.55 9.51
CA ARG A 164 -3.90 -8.49 10.46
C ARG A 164 -5.33 -8.05 10.20
N VAL A 165 -6.19 -8.15 11.21
CA VAL A 165 -7.45 -7.42 11.25
C VAL A 165 -7.19 -6.12 12.01
N CYS A 166 -7.45 -5.00 11.36
CA CYS A 166 -7.44 -3.69 12.00
C CYS A 166 -8.79 -3.04 11.80
N PHE A 167 -9.39 -2.54 12.88
CA PHE A 167 -10.56 -1.68 12.86
C PHE A 167 -10.25 -0.34 13.52
N ALA A 168 -10.83 0.73 12.98
CA ALA A 168 -10.83 2.06 13.60
C ALA A 168 -12.25 2.60 13.62
N LEU A 169 -12.60 3.26 14.72
CA LEU A 169 -13.81 4.05 14.84
C LEU A 169 -13.37 5.51 14.88
N ALA A 170 -13.79 6.27 13.89
CA ALA A 170 -13.45 7.67 13.71
C ALA A 170 -14.69 8.53 13.92
N ASP A 171 -14.54 9.67 14.58
CA ASP A 171 -15.60 10.66 14.73
C ASP A 171 -15.35 11.81 13.75
N LEU A 172 -16.23 11.93 12.74
CA LEU A 172 -16.13 12.99 11.74
C LEU A 172 -16.39 14.38 12.31
N LYS A 173 -17.08 14.52 13.44
CA LYS A 173 -17.32 15.83 14.06
C LYS A 173 -16.04 16.39 14.66
N THR A 174 -15.28 15.54 15.36
CA THR A 174 -14.04 15.95 16.03
C THR A 174 -12.80 15.75 15.17
N GLY A 175 -12.91 14.98 14.08
CA GLY A 175 -11.79 14.62 13.22
C GLY A 175 -10.81 13.64 13.88
N LYS A 176 -11.24 12.91 14.92
CA LYS A 176 -10.37 12.07 15.75
C LYS A 176 -10.79 10.60 15.75
N ILE A 177 -9.81 9.74 16.03
CA ILE A 177 -10.05 8.33 16.30
C ILE A 177 -10.56 8.15 17.73
N VAL A 178 -11.72 7.53 17.90
CA VAL A 178 -12.34 7.31 19.21
C VAL A 178 -12.09 5.90 19.76
N SER A 179 -11.76 4.94 18.88
CA SER A 179 -11.39 3.59 19.28
C SER A 179 -10.62 2.82 18.21
N LYS A 180 -9.94 1.76 18.65
CA LYS A 180 -9.22 0.79 17.81
C LYS A 180 -9.53 -0.64 18.22
N GLY A 181 -9.58 -1.54 17.25
CA GLY A 181 -9.71 -2.98 17.44
C GLY A 181 -8.70 -3.72 16.59
N PHE A 182 -8.04 -4.73 17.17
CA PHE A 182 -7.01 -5.49 16.46
C PHE A 182 -7.12 -6.98 16.77
N ALA A 183 -6.87 -7.81 15.77
CA ALA A 183 -6.72 -9.24 15.92
C ALA A 183 -5.79 -9.81 14.84
N ARG A 184 -5.39 -11.07 15.03
CA ARG A 184 -4.73 -11.86 13.99
C ARG A 184 -5.66 -12.98 13.56
N SER A 185 -5.81 -13.14 12.26
CA SER A 185 -6.52 -14.26 11.65
C SER A 185 -5.51 -15.23 11.06
N GLN A 186 -5.82 -16.52 11.14
CA GLN A 186 -5.20 -17.57 10.33
C GLN A 186 -5.50 -17.33 8.85
N THR A 187 -4.82 -18.04 7.96
CA THR A 187 -4.98 -17.93 6.49
C THR A 187 -6.02 -18.89 5.91
N GLY A 188 -6.43 -19.90 6.68
CA GLY A 188 -7.39 -20.93 6.25
C GLY A 188 -8.82 -20.38 6.10
N GLY A 189 -9.55 -20.90 5.11
CA GLY A 189 -10.97 -20.57 4.89
C GLY A 189 -11.24 -19.16 4.37
N ILE A 190 -10.21 -18.44 3.91
CA ILE A 190 -10.31 -17.07 3.40
C ILE A 190 -10.31 -17.09 1.87
N ASP A 191 -11.29 -16.41 1.26
CA ASP A 191 -11.31 -16.12 -0.17
C ASP A 191 -10.82 -14.69 -0.43
N PRO A 192 -9.55 -14.51 -0.83
CA PRO A 192 -9.02 -13.17 -1.04
C PRO A 192 -9.34 -12.63 -2.45
N THR A 193 -10.12 -13.32 -3.28
CA THR A 193 -10.39 -12.91 -4.66
C THR A 193 -10.88 -11.46 -4.74
N PRO A 194 -10.22 -10.56 -5.52
CA PRO A 194 -10.66 -9.19 -5.67
C PRO A 194 -12.06 -9.11 -6.29
N LEU A 195 -12.87 -8.14 -5.87
CA LEU A 195 -14.15 -7.87 -6.52
C LEU A 195 -13.94 -7.47 -8.01
N PRO A 196 -14.94 -7.66 -8.89
CA PRO A 196 -14.79 -7.45 -10.34
C PRO A 196 -14.16 -6.11 -10.73
N TYR A 197 -14.51 -5.02 -10.07
CA TYR A 197 -13.91 -3.70 -10.30
C TYR A 197 -12.38 -3.72 -10.11
N PHE A 198 -11.90 -4.26 -9.00
CA PHE A 198 -10.46 -4.31 -8.69
C PHE A 198 -9.71 -5.36 -9.52
N ARG A 199 -10.37 -6.49 -9.79
CA ARG A 199 -9.84 -7.56 -10.63
C ARG A 199 -9.62 -7.09 -12.06
N ASP A 200 -10.64 -6.44 -12.64
CA ASP A 200 -10.64 -6.03 -14.05
C ASP A 200 -9.80 -4.74 -14.27
N ALA A 201 -9.46 -3.99 -13.21
CA ALA A 201 -8.65 -2.77 -13.29
C ALA A 201 -7.27 -3.05 -13.91
N PRO A 202 -6.89 -2.37 -15.02
CA PRO A 202 -5.63 -2.62 -15.72
C PRO A 202 -4.42 -2.02 -15.00
N LEU A 203 -4.67 -1.00 -14.19
CA LEU A 203 -3.68 -0.23 -13.45
C LEU A 203 -3.98 -0.31 -11.96
N TRP A 204 -2.92 -0.32 -11.17
CA TRP A 204 -2.99 0.02 -9.75
C TRP A 204 -2.15 1.28 -9.52
N VAL A 205 -2.80 2.29 -8.99
CA VAL A 205 -2.19 3.59 -8.68
C VAL A 205 -2.05 3.70 -7.18
N ASN A 206 -0.90 4.17 -6.71
CA ASN A 206 -0.72 4.49 -5.30
C ASN A 206 -1.53 5.76 -4.93
N ASP A 207 -2.81 5.57 -4.67
CA ASP A 207 -3.78 6.63 -4.34
C ASP A 207 -3.57 7.11 -2.90
N LYS A 208 -3.23 8.40 -2.74
CA LYS A 208 -2.99 9.03 -1.42
C LYS A 208 -4.20 8.96 -0.49
N ILE A 209 -5.42 8.92 -1.03
CA ILE A 209 -6.65 8.87 -0.24
C ILE A 209 -6.82 7.46 0.34
N VAL A 210 -6.55 6.43 -0.46
CA VAL A 210 -6.51 5.03 -0.01
C VAL A 210 -5.37 4.80 0.99
N GLU A 211 -4.20 5.38 0.73
CA GLU A 211 -3.09 5.36 1.68
C GLU A 211 -3.47 6.05 3.00
N GLY A 212 -4.19 7.18 2.92
CA GLY A 212 -4.74 7.89 4.08
C GLY A 212 -5.72 7.04 4.88
N TYR A 213 -6.62 6.31 4.21
CA TYR A 213 -7.52 5.33 4.85
C TYR A 213 -6.71 4.26 5.59
N ILE A 214 -5.76 3.62 4.89
CA ILE A 214 -4.94 2.53 5.45
C ILE A 214 -4.13 3.02 6.65
N LYS A 215 -3.50 4.20 6.56
CA LYS A 215 -2.77 4.82 7.67
C LYS A 215 -3.68 5.18 8.85
N THR A 216 -4.89 5.66 8.57
CA THR A 216 -5.91 5.91 9.60
C THR A 216 -6.28 4.63 10.35
N CYS A 217 -6.27 3.47 9.68
CA CYS A 217 -6.42 2.20 10.39
C CYS A 217 -5.11 1.77 11.08
N GLN A 218 -4.02 1.62 10.36
CA GLN A 218 -2.88 0.83 10.84
C GLN A 218 -1.83 1.65 11.58
N GLY A 219 -1.85 2.97 11.45
CA GLY A 219 -0.81 3.88 11.95
C GLY A 219 -1.28 4.87 13.01
N THR A 220 -2.47 4.70 13.59
CA THR A 220 -3.04 5.61 14.60
C THR A 220 -3.52 4.86 15.85
N SER A 221 -3.66 5.63 16.92
CA SER A 221 -4.22 5.27 18.22
C SER A 221 -5.47 6.10 18.54
N ALA A 222 -6.23 5.70 19.56
CA ALA A 222 -7.36 6.50 20.03
C ALA A 222 -6.88 7.88 20.53
N GLY A 223 -7.51 8.95 20.06
CA GLY A 223 -7.15 10.35 20.30
C GLY A 223 -6.40 11.00 19.12
N ASP A 224 -5.78 10.21 18.25
CA ASP A 224 -5.05 10.72 17.08
C ASP A 224 -6.01 11.30 16.03
N PRO A 225 -5.54 12.25 15.21
CA PRO A 225 -6.33 12.77 14.10
C PRO A 225 -6.54 11.72 13.01
N ILE A 226 -7.68 11.82 12.33
CA ILE A 226 -7.92 11.12 11.06
C ILE A 226 -6.93 11.66 10.03
N ASN A 227 -6.43 10.81 9.13
CA ASN A 227 -5.56 11.28 8.06
C ASN A 227 -6.31 12.28 7.17
N ALA A 228 -5.76 13.50 7.01
CA ALA A 228 -6.41 14.58 6.28
C ALA A 228 -6.77 14.22 4.83
N ALA A 229 -5.89 13.49 4.12
CA ALA A 229 -6.16 13.09 2.74
C ALA A 229 -7.41 12.22 2.60
N TYR A 230 -7.72 11.41 3.62
CA TYR A 230 -8.95 10.63 3.69
C TYR A 230 -10.14 11.46 4.18
N LEU A 231 -9.97 12.20 5.29
CA LEU A 231 -11.03 13.01 5.89
C LEU A 231 -11.63 14.00 4.88
N ASP A 232 -10.78 14.71 4.14
CA ASP A 232 -11.18 15.73 3.16
C ASP A 232 -11.96 15.16 1.96
N LYS A 233 -11.90 13.83 1.78
CA LYS A 233 -12.43 13.13 0.59
C LYS A 233 -13.47 12.07 0.91
N VAL A 234 -13.79 11.81 2.18
CA VAL A 234 -14.73 10.75 2.60
C VAL A 234 -16.09 10.87 1.91
N SER A 235 -16.57 12.09 1.67
CA SER A 235 -17.84 12.35 0.96
C SER A 235 -17.83 11.88 -0.49
N VAL A 236 -16.68 11.98 -1.17
CA VAL A 236 -16.48 11.46 -2.53
C VAL A 236 -16.31 9.94 -2.51
N VAL A 237 -15.65 9.39 -1.49
CA VAL A 237 -15.46 7.94 -1.34
C VAL A 237 -16.80 7.20 -1.30
N ALA A 238 -17.83 7.78 -0.67
CA ALA A 238 -19.17 7.20 -0.67
C ALA A 238 -19.80 7.09 -2.07
N GLY A 239 -19.63 8.10 -2.92
CA GLY A 239 -20.09 8.03 -4.31
C GLY A 239 -19.26 7.05 -5.17
N ILE A 240 -17.96 6.92 -4.88
CA ILE A 240 -17.09 5.91 -5.50
C ILE A 240 -17.57 4.50 -5.15
N ASP A 241 -17.95 4.25 -3.89
CA ASP A 241 -18.50 2.96 -3.45
C ASP A 241 -19.81 2.62 -4.18
N GLU A 242 -20.74 3.56 -4.28
CA GLU A 242 -21.99 3.37 -5.03
C GLU A 242 -21.73 3.01 -6.50
N ALA A 243 -20.85 3.75 -7.17
CA ALA A 243 -20.46 3.48 -8.56
C ALA A 243 -19.75 2.12 -8.71
N THR A 244 -18.90 1.77 -7.75
CA THR A 244 -18.17 0.48 -7.71
C THR A 244 -19.13 -0.68 -7.52
N LYS A 245 -20.13 -0.55 -6.64
CA LYS A 245 -21.21 -1.53 -6.46
C LYS A 245 -22.01 -1.72 -7.75
N ALA A 246 -22.35 -0.64 -8.46
CA ALA A 246 -22.99 -0.74 -9.76
C ALA A 246 -22.13 -1.52 -10.78
N TYR A 247 -20.81 -1.28 -10.82
CA TYR A 247 -19.90 -2.03 -11.69
C TYR A 247 -19.85 -3.53 -11.34
N ASN A 248 -19.65 -3.84 -10.05
CA ASN A 248 -19.57 -5.22 -9.55
C ASN A 248 -20.87 -6.00 -9.83
N ASN A 249 -22.01 -5.31 -9.81
CA ASN A 249 -23.33 -5.85 -10.16
C ASN A 249 -23.62 -5.84 -11.68
N ARG A 250 -22.61 -5.61 -12.52
CA ARG A 250 -22.71 -5.57 -14.00
C ARG A 250 -23.64 -4.49 -14.56
N LYS A 251 -24.00 -3.49 -13.76
CA LYS A 251 -24.80 -2.33 -14.19
C LYS A 251 -23.89 -1.27 -14.81
N TYR A 252 -23.22 -1.61 -15.91
CA TYR A 252 -22.13 -0.80 -16.47
C TYR A 252 -22.56 0.60 -16.94
N LYS A 253 -23.80 0.77 -17.44
CA LYS A 253 -24.34 2.09 -17.82
C LYS A 253 -24.51 3.00 -16.60
N GLU A 254 -25.07 2.45 -15.52
CA GLU A 254 -25.28 3.15 -14.25
C GLU A 254 -23.94 3.49 -13.59
N SER A 255 -23.03 2.50 -13.50
CA SER A 255 -21.65 2.69 -13.04
C SER A 255 -20.96 3.84 -13.78
N LEU A 256 -21.02 3.85 -15.12
CA LEU A 256 -20.44 4.93 -15.92
C LEU A 256 -21.05 6.28 -15.55
N ALA A 257 -22.36 6.37 -15.41
CA ALA A 257 -23.04 7.62 -15.08
C ALA A 257 -22.65 8.13 -13.69
N LEU A 258 -22.61 7.24 -12.69
CA LEU A 258 -22.21 7.56 -11.31
C LEU A 258 -20.77 8.05 -11.24
N PHE A 259 -19.80 7.31 -11.83
CA PHE A 259 -18.41 7.76 -11.86
C PHE A 259 -18.23 9.09 -12.61
N THR A 260 -18.91 9.25 -13.75
CA THR A 260 -18.86 10.50 -14.52
C THR A 260 -19.43 11.68 -13.73
N ALA A 261 -20.49 11.46 -12.93
CA ALA A 261 -21.08 12.51 -12.10
C ALA A 261 -20.11 13.01 -11.01
N LEU A 262 -19.26 12.13 -10.48
CA LEU A 262 -18.24 12.52 -9.48
C LEU A 262 -17.24 13.54 -10.02
N LEU A 263 -16.91 13.48 -11.32
CA LEU A 263 -16.00 14.43 -11.98
C LEU A 263 -16.55 15.86 -12.09
N ARG A 264 -17.84 16.09 -11.78
CA ARG A 264 -18.39 17.45 -11.70
C ARG A 264 -17.82 18.24 -10.52
N ASN A 265 -17.29 17.54 -9.52
CA ASN A 265 -16.56 18.12 -8.40
C ASN A 265 -15.06 17.85 -8.62
N PRO A 266 -14.18 18.87 -8.55
CA PRO A 266 -12.73 18.65 -8.63
C PRO A 266 -12.20 17.63 -7.62
N ALA A 267 -12.85 17.48 -6.46
CA ALA A 267 -12.51 16.45 -5.48
C ALA A 267 -12.74 15.01 -5.97
N GLY A 268 -13.55 14.82 -7.01
CA GLY A 268 -13.80 13.54 -7.68
C GLY A 268 -12.76 13.15 -8.72
N ASP A 269 -11.85 14.05 -9.11
CA ASP A 269 -10.73 13.75 -10.00
C ASP A 269 -9.68 12.88 -9.29
N GLN A 270 -9.94 11.58 -9.23
CA GLN A 270 -9.15 10.59 -8.52
C GLN A 270 -8.91 9.35 -9.40
N PRO A 271 -7.79 8.62 -9.21
CA PRO A 271 -7.48 7.42 -10.00
C PRO A 271 -8.59 6.36 -9.99
N ARG A 272 -9.28 6.18 -8.86
CA ARG A 272 -10.39 5.22 -8.74
C ARG A 272 -11.61 5.64 -9.59
N VAL A 273 -11.92 6.94 -9.67
CA VAL A 273 -13.01 7.41 -10.53
C VAL A 273 -12.70 7.12 -12.00
N HIS A 274 -11.49 7.47 -12.47
CA HIS A 274 -11.07 7.19 -13.84
C HIS A 274 -10.99 5.69 -14.15
N THR A 275 -10.61 4.85 -13.18
CA THR A 275 -10.66 3.39 -13.30
C THR A 275 -12.08 2.91 -13.56
N GLY A 276 -13.06 3.43 -12.81
CA GLY A 276 -14.46 3.12 -13.02
C GLY A 276 -15.01 3.52 -14.39
N ILE A 277 -14.65 4.72 -14.87
CA ILE A 277 -15.05 5.22 -16.19
C ILE A 277 -14.39 4.39 -17.30
N TYR A 278 -13.09 4.07 -17.17
CA TYR A 278 -12.38 3.16 -18.08
C TYR A 278 -13.08 1.81 -18.19
N LEU A 279 -13.30 1.16 -17.04
CA LEU A 279 -13.86 -0.19 -16.99
C LEU A 279 -15.27 -0.23 -17.55
N SER A 280 -16.10 0.75 -17.18
CA SER A 280 -17.47 0.83 -17.66
C SER A 280 -17.53 1.08 -19.17
N ASN A 281 -16.69 1.97 -19.71
CA ASN A 281 -16.58 2.18 -21.17
C ASN A 281 -16.10 0.93 -21.89
N ALA A 282 -15.11 0.22 -21.34
CA ALA A 282 -14.60 -1.02 -21.92
C ALA A 282 -15.70 -2.10 -22.00
N LYS A 283 -16.47 -2.31 -20.92
CA LYS A 283 -17.60 -3.26 -20.90
C LYS A 283 -18.75 -2.85 -21.82
N LEU A 284 -18.90 -1.56 -22.11
CA LEU A 284 -19.88 -1.03 -23.06
C LEU A 284 -19.36 -0.96 -24.51
N GLY A 285 -18.16 -1.47 -24.80
CA GLY A 285 -17.57 -1.45 -26.14
C GLY A 285 -17.07 -0.08 -26.61
N ARG A 286 -17.03 0.93 -25.73
CA ARG A 286 -16.63 2.31 -26.02
C ARG A 286 -15.11 2.47 -25.95
N ARG A 287 -14.41 1.84 -26.89
CA ARG A 287 -12.94 1.71 -26.87
C ARG A 287 -12.18 3.04 -26.80
N ASN A 288 -12.57 4.03 -27.62
CA ASN A 288 -11.90 5.33 -27.64
C ASN A 288 -12.05 6.08 -26.30
N ALA A 289 -13.26 6.09 -25.74
CA ALA A 289 -13.51 6.69 -24.43
C ALA A 289 -12.74 5.97 -23.32
N ALA A 290 -12.66 4.63 -23.37
CA ALA A 290 -11.85 3.87 -22.42
C ALA A 290 -10.36 4.27 -22.51
N MET A 291 -9.78 4.36 -23.72
CA MET A 291 -8.35 4.71 -23.85
C MET A 291 -8.05 6.14 -23.40
N GLN A 292 -8.97 7.10 -23.59
CA GLN A 292 -8.82 8.44 -23.03
C GLN A 292 -8.69 8.42 -21.51
N GLU A 293 -9.52 7.62 -20.83
CA GLU A 293 -9.45 7.44 -19.37
C GLU A 293 -8.21 6.66 -18.94
N PHE A 294 -7.76 5.69 -19.74
CA PHE A 294 -6.49 5.00 -19.51
C PHE A 294 -5.31 5.96 -19.49
N SER A 295 -5.26 6.88 -20.46
CA SER A 295 -4.23 7.93 -20.55
C SER A 295 -4.20 8.81 -19.29
N LYS A 296 -5.38 9.23 -18.81
CA LYS A 296 -5.51 10.02 -17.57
C LYS A 296 -5.01 9.24 -16.35
N MET A 297 -5.43 7.99 -16.18
CA MET A 297 -4.97 7.14 -15.08
C MET A 297 -3.46 6.92 -15.11
N ALA A 298 -2.88 6.67 -16.29
CA ALA A 298 -1.44 6.52 -16.46
C ALA A 298 -0.70 7.80 -16.04
N SER A 299 -1.19 8.96 -16.49
CA SER A 299 -0.62 10.26 -16.11
C SER A 299 -0.71 10.50 -14.60
N GLN A 300 -1.85 10.19 -13.97
CA GLN A 300 -2.04 10.33 -12.53
C GLN A 300 -1.12 9.39 -11.74
N GLY A 301 -0.99 8.13 -12.15
CA GLY A 301 -0.14 7.16 -11.46
C GLY A 301 1.35 7.47 -11.58
N MET A 302 1.80 7.92 -12.76
CA MET A 302 3.18 8.40 -12.94
C MET A 302 3.43 9.68 -12.12
N GLY A 303 2.47 10.61 -12.08
CA GLY A 303 2.53 11.79 -11.20
C GLY A 303 2.55 11.43 -9.71
N ALA A 304 1.88 10.33 -9.31
CA ALA A 304 1.94 9.75 -7.98
C ALA A 304 3.24 8.96 -7.71
N LYS A 305 4.22 9.04 -8.62
CA LYS A 305 5.55 8.40 -8.60
C LYS A 305 5.57 6.89 -8.68
N ARG A 306 4.42 6.22 -8.62
CA ARG A 306 4.31 4.76 -8.64
C ARG A 306 3.02 4.33 -9.32
N LEU A 307 3.19 3.74 -10.52
CA LEU A 307 2.11 3.17 -11.31
C LEU A 307 2.41 1.70 -11.58
N ALA A 308 1.52 0.80 -11.17
CA ALA A 308 1.57 -0.60 -11.56
C ALA A 308 0.62 -0.88 -12.73
N VAL A 309 1.10 -1.61 -13.72
CA VAL A 309 0.34 -2.07 -14.89
C VAL A 309 0.27 -3.59 -14.89
N LYS A 310 -0.94 -4.14 -15.00
CA LYS A 310 -1.18 -5.58 -15.04
C LYS A 310 -1.08 -6.10 -16.48
N PHE A 311 0.14 -6.38 -16.93
CA PHE A 311 0.38 -7.05 -18.20
C PHE A 311 0.34 -8.57 -18.05
N GLY A 312 -0.47 -9.24 -18.86
CA GLY A 312 -0.47 -10.68 -19.02
C GLY A 312 0.70 -11.09 -19.93
N PHE A 313 1.65 -11.83 -19.38
CA PHE A 313 2.77 -12.40 -20.11
C PHE A 313 2.54 -13.89 -20.39
N GLN A 314 3.15 -14.41 -21.45
CA GLN A 314 3.18 -15.85 -21.70
C GLN A 314 3.82 -16.59 -20.52
N ASN A 315 3.35 -17.81 -20.24
CA ASN A 315 3.89 -18.65 -19.16
C ASN A 315 5.40 -18.86 -19.37
N GLY A 316 6.19 -18.52 -18.35
CA GLY A 316 7.66 -18.57 -18.41
C GLY A 316 8.33 -17.61 -19.40
N GLY A 317 7.56 -16.78 -20.13
CA GLY A 317 8.05 -15.90 -21.18
C GLY A 317 7.96 -14.41 -20.85
N SER A 318 8.65 -13.60 -21.66
CA SER A 318 8.67 -12.13 -21.58
C SER A 318 7.76 -11.44 -22.59
N ALA A 319 7.25 -12.17 -23.60
CA ALA A 319 6.28 -11.65 -24.53
C ALA A 319 4.87 -11.60 -23.90
N LEU A 320 4.09 -10.60 -24.32
CA LEU A 320 2.70 -10.49 -23.88
C LEU A 320 1.86 -11.65 -24.41
N ALA A 321 0.97 -12.14 -23.57
CA ALA A 321 -0.02 -13.13 -23.96
C ALA A 321 -1.01 -12.51 -24.97
N LYS A 322 -1.52 -13.35 -25.88
CA LYS A 322 -2.65 -12.97 -26.74
C LYS A 322 -3.92 -13.21 -25.93
N ASP A 323 -4.49 -12.15 -25.38
CA ASP A 323 -5.76 -12.21 -24.66
C ASP A 323 -6.69 -11.05 -25.07
N GLN A 324 -7.79 -10.85 -24.33
CA GLN A 324 -8.79 -9.83 -24.65
C GLN A 324 -8.34 -8.39 -24.29
N ASN A 325 -7.23 -8.22 -23.58
CA ASN A 325 -6.76 -6.92 -23.16
C ASN A 325 -6.12 -6.16 -24.34
N PRO A 326 -6.39 -4.85 -24.50
CA PRO A 326 -5.85 -4.07 -25.60
C PRO A 326 -4.43 -3.57 -25.30
N TYR A 327 -3.49 -4.50 -25.02
CA TYR A 327 -2.14 -4.15 -24.57
C TYR A 327 -1.39 -3.20 -25.50
N ASP A 328 -1.56 -3.34 -26.81
CA ASP A 328 -0.94 -2.43 -27.78
C ASP A 328 -1.44 -0.99 -27.63
N SER A 329 -2.71 -0.81 -27.26
CA SER A 329 -3.27 0.52 -26.98
C SER A 329 -2.77 1.06 -25.65
N TRP A 330 -2.71 0.22 -24.61
CA TRP A 330 -2.11 0.60 -23.32
C TRP A 330 -0.65 1.05 -23.46
N LEU A 331 0.15 0.31 -24.22
CA LEU A 331 1.55 0.65 -24.48
C LEU A 331 1.70 1.98 -25.23
N LYS A 332 0.83 2.25 -26.22
CA LYS A 332 0.81 3.55 -26.93
C LYS A 332 0.49 4.71 -25.99
N GLU A 333 -0.50 4.55 -25.12
CA GLU A 333 -0.87 5.58 -24.14
C GLU A 333 0.23 5.79 -23.10
N LEU A 334 0.78 4.70 -22.53
CA LEU A 334 1.91 4.77 -21.58
C LEU A 334 3.10 5.50 -22.20
N ALA A 335 3.47 5.16 -23.44
CA ALA A 335 4.59 5.81 -24.13
C ALA A 335 4.33 7.30 -24.35
N SER A 336 3.11 7.66 -24.75
CA SER A 336 2.73 9.06 -24.99
C SER A 336 2.71 9.89 -23.71
N VAL A 337 2.20 9.32 -22.62
CA VAL A 337 2.22 9.94 -21.29
C VAL A 337 3.65 10.10 -20.79
N SER A 338 4.48 9.06 -20.87
CA SER A 338 5.89 9.13 -20.46
C SER A 338 6.67 10.17 -21.27
N SER A 339 6.50 10.23 -22.60
CA SER A 339 7.19 11.21 -23.45
C SER A 339 6.77 12.64 -23.09
N LYS A 340 5.47 12.86 -22.85
CA LYS A 340 4.96 14.16 -22.40
C LYS A 340 5.60 14.58 -21.07
N LEU A 341 5.55 13.71 -20.05
CA LEU A 341 6.10 14.02 -18.72
C LEU A 341 7.62 14.22 -18.74
N ALA A 342 8.35 13.48 -19.56
CA ALA A 342 9.79 13.68 -19.77
C ALA A 342 10.09 15.08 -20.33
N LYS A 343 9.27 15.58 -21.27
CA LYS A 343 9.44 16.91 -21.88
C LYS A 343 8.97 18.06 -21.00
N THR A 344 7.85 17.90 -20.30
CA THR A 344 7.22 19.00 -19.56
C THR A 344 7.68 19.11 -18.11
N SER A 345 8.24 18.04 -17.55
CA SER A 345 8.49 17.94 -16.11
C SER A 345 9.80 17.22 -15.80
N GLU A 346 10.67 17.04 -16.80
CA GLU A 346 11.98 16.37 -16.67
C GLU A 346 11.90 15.06 -15.89
N THR A 347 10.82 14.31 -16.11
CA THR A 347 10.55 13.06 -15.41
C THR A 347 11.18 11.89 -16.15
N CYS A 348 11.99 11.13 -15.42
CA CYS A 348 12.56 9.86 -15.85
C CYS A 348 11.81 8.71 -15.17
N PHE A 349 11.90 7.51 -15.76
CA PHE A 349 11.16 6.34 -15.33
C PHE A 349 12.08 5.14 -15.16
N GLU A 350 11.97 4.44 -14.04
CA GLU A 350 12.40 3.06 -13.95
C GLU A 350 11.20 2.16 -14.25
N VAL A 351 11.32 1.31 -15.27
CA VAL A 351 10.37 0.25 -15.58
C VAL A 351 10.82 -1.00 -14.84
N GLY A 352 10.15 -1.29 -13.73
CA GLY A 352 10.38 -2.44 -12.87
C GLY A 352 9.51 -3.63 -13.28
N GLY A 353 10.10 -4.80 -13.49
CA GLY A 353 9.37 -6.04 -13.65
C GLY A 353 9.19 -6.76 -12.33
N HIS A 354 8.03 -7.38 -12.12
CA HIS A 354 7.74 -8.23 -10.96
C HIS A 354 7.16 -9.58 -11.42
N THR A 355 7.51 -10.64 -10.70
CA THR A 355 7.00 -12.00 -10.91
C THR A 355 6.44 -12.57 -9.62
N GLY A 356 5.60 -13.60 -9.73
CA GLY A 356 5.18 -14.38 -8.57
C GLY A 356 6.35 -15.18 -7.97
N ARG A 357 6.11 -15.84 -6.84
CA ARG A 357 7.12 -16.59 -6.06
C ARG A 357 7.46 -17.99 -6.61
N GLY A 358 6.93 -18.36 -7.77
CA GLY A 358 7.21 -19.68 -8.36
C GLY A 358 8.66 -19.76 -8.87
N GLY A 359 9.35 -20.87 -8.62
CA GLY A 359 10.75 -21.05 -9.04
C GLY A 359 11.77 -20.36 -8.13
N SER A 360 13.04 -20.30 -8.57
CA SER A 360 14.11 -19.66 -7.80
C SER A 360 14.15 -18.14 -8.02
N GLU A 361 14.52 -17.38 -6.99
CA GLU A 361 14.54 -15.91 -7.09
C GLU A 361 15.47 -15.37 -8.19
N PRO A 362 16.68 -15.93 -8.45
CA PRO A 362 17.51 -15.49 -9.57
C PRO A 362 16.86 -15.67 -10.95
N LEU A 363 16.04 -16.71 -11.13
CA LEU A 363 15.27 -16.90 -12.36
C LEU A 363 14.14 -15.87 -12.46
N ASN A 364 13.48 -15.60 -11.35
CA ASN A 364 12.42 -14.59 -11.24
C ASN A 364 12.94 -13.19 -11.54
N GLU A 365 14.08 -12.78 -10.99
CA GLU A 365 14.73 -11.50 -11.28
C GLU A 365 15.08 -11.36 -12.76
N ARG A 366 15.66 -12.41 -13.36
CA ARG A 366 15.98 -12.41 -14.80
C ARG A 366 14.72 -12.28 -15.66
N LEU A 367 13.68 -13.06 -15.38
CA LEU A 367 12.41 -13.02 -16.12
C LEU A 367 11.71 -11.66 -15.96
N ALA A 368 11.71 -11.12 -14.75
CA ALA A 368 11.22 -9.78 -14.45
C ALA A 368 11.95 -8.71 -15.28
N LEU A 369 13.29 -8.75 -15.33
CA LEU A 369 14.08 -7.82 -16.13
C LEU A 369 13.75 -7.94 -17.61
N GLN A 370 13.68 -9.15 -18.16
CA GLN A 370 13.32 -9.37 -19.57
C GLN A 370 11.95 -8.81 -19.92
N ARG A 371 10.97 -8.91 -19.01
CA ARG A 371 9.63 -8.33 -19.18
C ARG A 371 9.65 -6.81 -19.15
N ALA A 372 10.43 -6.22 -18.25
CA ALA A 372 10.64 -4.77 -18.20
C ALA A 372 11.32 -4.25 -19.47
N GLU A 373 12.35 -4.93 -19.95
CA GLU A 373 13.02 -4.63 -21.22
C GLU A 373 12.09 -4.76 -22.42
N TYR A 374 11.29 -5.82 -22.47
CA TYR A 374 10.27 -5.98 -23.51
C TYR A 374 9.34 -4.76 -23.53
N VAL A 375 8.80 -4.34 -22.38
CA VAL A 375 7.95 -3.14 -22.30
C VAL A 375 8.70 -1.89 -22.74
N LYS A 376 9.93 -1.65 -22.25
CA LYS A 376 10.76 -0.52 -22.70
C LYS A 376 10.88 -0.48 -24.22
N GLN A 377 11.19 -1.60 -24.87
CA GLN A 377 11.31 -1.65 -26.33
C GLN A 377 9.98 -1.31 -27.04
N ARG A 378 8.86 -1.78 -26.52
CA ARG A 378 7.53 -1.44 -27.05
C ARG A 378 7.21 0.05 -26.91
N LEU A 379 7.61 0.69 -25.80
CA LEU A 379 7.45 2.13 -25.61
C LEU A 379 8.33 2.93 -26.58
N LEU A 380 9.59 2.51 -26.77
CA LEU A 380 10.54 3.15 -27.71
C LEU A 380 10.10 3.06 -29.16
N ALA A 381 9.41 1.99 -29.53
CA ALA A 381 8.83 1.84 -30.86
C ALA A 381 7.74 2.88 -31.15
N VAL A 382 7.09 3.44 -30.10
CA VAL A 382 6.10 4.52 -30.23
C VAL A 382 6.80 5.88 -30.15
N HIS A 383 7.69 6.08 -29.18
CA HIS A 383 8.38 7.35 -28.91
C HIS A 383 9.88 7.14 -28.68
N LYS A 384 10.71 7.46 -29.68
CA LYS A 384 12.17 7.23 -29.65
C LYS A 384 12.91 8.09 -28.61
N ASP A 385 12.37 9.24 -28.26
CA ASP A 385 12.90 10.16 -27.23
C ASP A 385 12.90 9.54 -25.83
N LEU A 386 12.18 8.43 -25.63
CA LEU A 386 12.19 7.71 -24.36
C LEU A 386 13.51 6.96 -24.08
N ALA A 387 14.42 6.85 -25.05
CA ALA A 387 15.64 6.04 -24.95
C ALA A 387 16.51 6.41 -23.74
N ASN A 388 16.59 7.71 -23.44
CA ASN A 388 17.46 8.26 -22.40
C ASN A 388 16.73 8.58 -21.10
N VAL A 389 15.42 8.35 -21.02
CA VAL A 389 14.61 8.65 -19.82
C VAL A 389 14.02 7.40 -19.17
N ILE A 390 14.21 6.22 -19.78
CA ILE A 390 13.74 4.94 -19.23
C ILE A 390 14.91 4.03 -18.89
N THR A 391 14.99 3.60 -17.63
CA THR A 391 15.80 2.47 -17.17
C THR A 391 14.92 1.26 -16.88
N THR A 392 15.52 0.07 -16.76
CA THR A 392 14.80 -1.18 -16.47
C THR A 392 15.41 -1.89 -15.27
N LYS A 393 14.57 -2.56 -14.48
CA LYS A 393 15.00 -3.38 -13.34
C LYS A 393 14.13 -4.61 -13.18
N GLY A 394 14.73 -5.75 -12.89
CA GLY A 394 14.01 -6.96 -12.50
C GLY A 394 13.98 -7.09 -10.98
N TYR A 395 12.80 -7.05 -10.37
CA TYR A 395 12.64 -7.19 -8.92
C TYR A 395 12.33 -8.62 -8.46
N GLY A 396 12.09 -9.53 -9.41
CA GLY A 396 11.68 -10.89 -9.10
C GLY A 396 10.39 -10.92 -8.28
N SER A 397 10.37 -11.74 -7.22
CA SER A 397 9.26 -11.90 -6.30
C SER A 397 9.45 -11.18 -4.95
N SER A 398 10.61 -10.56 -4.74
CA SER A 398 10.98 -9.87 -3.49
C SER A 398 10.05 -8.72 -3.09
N GLU A 399 9.47 -8.00 -4.06
CA GLU A 399 8.54 -6.87 -3.86
C GLU A 399 7.07 -7.26 -4.14
N ALA A 400 6.69 -8.49 -3.77
CA ALA A 400 5.29 -8.94 -3.81
C ALA A 400 4.42 -8.10 -2.86
N LEU A 401 3.31 -7.58 -3.39
CA LEU A 401 2.34 -6.77 -2.64
C LEU A 401 1.39 -7.68 -1.88
N VAL A 402 0.92 -8.73 -2.54
CA VAL A 402 -0.08 -9.65 -2.01
C VAL A 402 0.62 -10.84 -1.34
N ALA A 403 1.48 -11.52 -2.11
CA ALA A 403 2.37 -12.59 -1.68
C ALA A 403 1.67 -13.83 -1.10
N THR A 404 0.46 -14.19 -1.58
CA THR A 404 -0.19 -15.45 -1.13
C THR A 404 0.41 -16.69 -1.80
N GLY A 405 1.07 -16.52 -2.95
CA GLY A 405 1.79 -17.59 -3.64
C GLY A 405 0.88 -18.60 -4.35
N LYS A 406 -0.43 -18.31 -4.44
CA LYS A 406 -1.44 -19.17 -5.06
C LYS A 406 -1.50 -19.01 -6.58
N GLY A 407 -0.93 -17.91 -7.10
CA GLY A 407 -0.92 -17.63 -8.55
C GLY A 407 -2.29 -17.27 -9.13
N ASP A 408 -3.28 -17.06 -8.26
CA ASP A 408 -4.67 -16.74 -8.60
C ASP A 408 -4.81 -15.26 -9.06
N PRO A 409 -6.03 -14.79 -9.39
CA PRO A 409 -6.26 -13.39 -9.75
C PRO A 409 -5.95 -12.38 -8.64
N PHE A 410 -5.93 -12.79 -7.37
CA PHE A 410 -5.54 -11.92 -6.25
C PHE A 410 -4.04 -11.60 -6.32
N ASP A 411 -3.22 -12.61 -6.62
CA ASP A 411 -1.76 -12.45 -6.82
C ASP A 411 -1.41 -11.76 -8.16
N SER A 412 -2.39 -11.29 -8.96
CA SER A 412 -2.11 -10.65 -10.26
C SER A 412 -1.26 -9.38 -10.11
N LEU A 413 -1.36 -8.67 -8.99
CA LEU A 413 -0.49 -7.53 -8.69
C LEU A 413 0.96 -7.90 -8.42
N ASP A 414 1.26 -9.15 -8.06
CA ASP A 414 2.64 -9.62 -7.89
C ASP A 414 3.30 -9.88 -9.25
N ARG A 415 2.51 -9.96 -10.34
CA ARG A 415 2.96 -10.13 -11.72
C ARG A 415 2.66 -8.86 -12.52
N ARG A 416 3.37 -7.79 -12.21
CA ARG A 416 3.13 -6.44 -12.75
C ARG A 416 4.37 -5.86 -13.41
N ILE A 417 4.15 -4.82 -14.22
CA ILE A 417 5.17 -3.86 -14.59
C ILE A 417 4.92 -2.58 -13.81
N GLU A 418 5.92 -2.08 -13.13
CA GLU A 418 5.84 -0.87 -12.32
C GLU A 418 6.63 0.26 -12.97
N PHE A 419 6.01 1.42 -13.12
CA PHE A 419 6.67 2.66 -13.54
C PHE A 419 6.94 3.48 -12.28
N LYS A 420 8.20 3.52 -11.86
CA LYS A 420 8.68 4.38 -10.77
C LYS A 420 9.18 5.68 -11.40
N SER A 421 8.56 6.80 -11.04
CA SER A 421 8.90 8.10 -11.64
C SER A 421 9.88 8.85 -10.75
N THR A 422 10.96 9.35 -11.34
CA THR A 422 12.02 10.12 -10.69
C THR A 422 12.34 11.36 -11.50
N GLN A 423 13.09 12.30 -10.92
CA GLN A 423 13.62 13.41 -11.70
C GLN A 423 14.79 12.90 -12.55
N CYS A 424 14.88 13.35 -13.80
CA CYS A 424 16.00 13.01 -14.65
C CYS A 424 17.31 13.56 -14.05
N PRO A 425 18.44 12.84 -14.23
CA PRO A 425 19.74 13.36 -13.83
C PRO A 425 20.00 14.72 -14.47
N THR A 426 20.53 15.67 -13.72
CA THR A 426 20.99 16.95 -14.28
C THR A 426 22.05 16.67 -15.33
N LYS A 427 21.86 17.20 -16.53
CA LYS A 427 22.87 17.15 -17.59
C LYS A 427 24.05 18.00 -17.12
N SER A 428 25.12 17.34 -16.67
CA SER A 428 26.40 17.95 -16.32
C SER A 428 27.15 18.41 -17.56
#